data_AF-A0A3N5JWJ7-F1
#
_entry.id   AF-A0A3N5JWJ7-F1
#
_cell.length_a   1.000
_cell.length_b   1.000
_cell.length_c   1.000
_cell.angle_alpha   90.00
_cell.angle_beta   90.00
_cell.angle_gamma   90.00
#
_symmetry.space_group_name_H-M   'P 1'
#
loop_
_entity.id
_entity.type
_entity.pdbx_description
1 polymer ?
#
loop_
_entity_poly.entity_id
_entity_poly.type
_entity_poly.pdbx_seq_one_letter_code
_entity_poly.pdbx_strand_id
1 'polypeptide(L)'
;MATRTGETGFYRTLVAIETDATRYYGPEASRPALLGPRDAEQMLAHVAADMRALLPGIAECSLIAAGALFDQTQILRPGYPVFAALEATAAVPASVGRPFKPGLVSIGAADGVMPAETLQPGAEIPLGLLQLLPVVVHGPAPLVDELGQAMEYRFLEQGQLSPHSAAWLQTAFRVRVNHARLMTLTDLSAMLRLQLEHFGFLPLWELLD
;
A
#
# COMPACT_ATOMS: atom_id res chain seq x y z
N MET A 1 -17.01 22.12 27.35
CA MET A 1 -16.99 20.76 26.75
C MET A 1 -15.61 20.56 26.16
N ALA A 2 -14.67 20.05 26.96
CA ALA A 2 -13.28 19.91 26.54
C ALA A 2 -13.19 18.88 25.40
N THR A 3 -12.85 19.34 24.21
CA THR A 3 -12.56 18.50 23.06
C THR A 3 -11.34 17.67 23.43
N ARG A 4 -11.54 16.38 23.76
CA ARG A 4 -10.44 15.43 23.84
C ARG A 4 -9.74 15.50 22.48
N THR A 5 -8.47 15.88 22.48
CA THR A 5 -7.57 15.62 21.36
C THR A 5 -7.62 14.11 21.15
N GLY A 6 -8.42 13.66 20.19
CA GLY A 6 -8.68 12.23 19.98
C GLY A 6 -7.38 11.55 19.60
N GLU A 7 -7.02 10.49 20.32
CA GLU A 7 -5.90 9.63 19.96
C GLU A 7 -6.10 9.12 18.52
N THR A 8 -5.07 9.27 17.69
CA THR A 8 -5.08 8.78 16.30
C THR A 8 -4.34 7.45 16.21
N GLY A 9 -4.82 6.56 15.36
CA GLY A 9 -4.19 5.26 15.07
C GLY A 9 -3.84 5.11 13.59
N PHE A 10 -3.14 4.02 13.27
CA PHE A 10 -2.77 3.63 11.91
C PHE A 10 -3.26 2.22 11.61
N TYR A 11 -3.66 1.99 10.36
CA TYR A 11 -3.89 0.64 9.82
C TYR A 11 -3.15 0.48 8.49
N ARG A 12 -2.44 -0.64 8.33
CA ARG A 12 -1.60 -0.95 7.17
C ARG A 12 -2.33 -1.87 6.21
N THR A 13 -2.46 -1.45 4.96
CA THR A 13 -3.09 -2.23 3.89
C THR A 13 -2.32 -2.03 2.59
N LEU A 14 -2.73 -2.70 1.51
CA LEU A 14 -2.08 -2.60 0.22
C LEU A 14 -3.06 -2.87 -0.92
N VAL A 15 -2.67 -2.41 -2.12
CA VAL A 15 -3.19 -2.96 -3.37
C VAL A 15 -2.19 -4.01 -3.86
N ALA A 16 -2.67 -5.23 -4.02
CA ALA A 16 -1.97 -6.33 -4.68
C ALA A 16 -2.26 -6.28 -6.19
N ILE A 17 -1.23 -6.10 -7.01
CA ILE A 17 -1.31 -6.02 -8.47
C ILE A 17 -0.58 -7.24 -9.05
N GLU A 18 -1.34 -8.19 -9.55
CA GLU A 18 -0.79 -9.33 -10.29
C GLU A 18 -0.46 -8.91 -11.72
N THR A 19 0.78 -9.16 -12.10
CA THR A 19 1.35 -8.77 -13.38
C THR A 19 1.86 -9.98 -14.15
N ASP A 20 2.17 -9.80 -15.43
CA ASP A 20 2.79 -10.84 -16.24
C ASP A 20 4.33 -10.84 -16.04
N ALA A 21 4.84 -11.91 -15.42
CA ALA A 21 6.26 -12.05 -15.09
C ALA A 21 7.19 -12.09 -16.31
N THR A 22 6.68 -12.41 -17.51
CA THR A 22 7.52 -12.51 -18.71
C THR A 22 8.17 -11.18 -19.10
N ARG A 23 7.70 -10.05 -18.54
CA ARG A 23 8.25 -8.71 -18.76
C ARG A 23 9.44 -8.31 -17.89
N TYR A 24 9.78 -9.08 -16.87
CA TYR A 24 10.86 -8.73 -15.94
C TYR A 24 12.16 -9.49 -16.16
N TYR A 25 12.21 -10.33 -17.20
CA TYR A 25 13.37 -11.12 -17.55
C TYR A 25 13.77 -10.88 -19.01
N GLY A 26 15.06 -11.01 -19.32
CA GLY A 26 15.59 -10.83 -20.67
C GLY A 26 16.01 -9.39 -21.00
N PRO A 27 16.45 -9.14 -22.24
CA PRO A 27 17.11 -7.89 -22.65
C PRO A 27 16.19 -6.66 -22.65
N GLU A 28 14.86 -6.85 -22.57
CA GLU A 28 13.86 -5.77 -22.52
C GLU A 28 13.15 -5.67 -21.16
N ALA A 29 13.73 -6.26 -20.10
CA ALA A 29 13.14 -6.23 -18.77
C ALA A 29 12.95 -4.79 -18.27
N SER A 30 11.69 -4.41 -17.98
CA SER A 30 11.36 -3.07 -17.49
C SER A 30 10.71 -3.15 -16.11
N ARG A 31 11.29 -2.45 -15.13
CA ARG A 31 10.67 -2.32 -13.80
C ARG A 31 9.41 -1.44 -13.86
N PRO A 32 8.46 -1.61 -12.92
CA PRO A 32 7.38 -0.64 -12.77
C PRO A 32 7.92 0.79 -12.65
N ALA A 33 7.23 1.73 -13.28
CA ALA A 33 7.60 3.14 -13.22
C ALA A 33 7.44 3.70 -11.79
N LEU A 34 8.30 4.64 -11.42
CA LEU A 34 8.01 5.52 -10.28
C LEU A 34 7.12 6.66 -10.74
N LEU A 35 6.10 6.98 -9.96
CA LEU A 35 5.17 8.05 -10.25
C LEU A 35 5.72 9.38 -9.71
N GLY A 36 5.69 10.41 -10.55
CA GLY A 36 5.93 11.78 -10.11
C GLY A 36 4.79 12.28 -9.20
N PRO A 37 4.93 13.46 -8.55
CA PRO A 37 3.96 13.94 -7.57
C PRO A 37 2.50 13.99 -8.07
N ARG A 38 2.29 14.44 -9.32
CA ARG A 38 0.95 14.52 -9.92
C ARG A 38 0.32 13.14 -10.13
N ASP A 39 1.10 12.19 -10.63
CA ASP A 39 0.60 10.84 -10.87
C ASP A 39 0.42 10.08 -9.55
N ALA A 40 1.27 10.32 -8.55
CA ALA A 40 1.08 9.76 -7.21
C ALA A 40 -0.21 10.26 -6.54
N GLU A 41 -0.58 11.53 -6.74
CA GLU A 41 -1.84 12.10 -6.26
C GLU A 41 -3.04 11.42 -6.94
N GLN A 42 -3.00 11.28 -8.27
CA GLN A 42 -4.06 10.62 -9.03
C GLN A 42 -4.19 9.14 -8.66
N MET A 43 -3.07 8.44 -8.51
CA MET A 43 -3.02 7.05 -8.03
C MET A 43 -3.77 6.92 -6.70
N LEU A 44 -3.48 7.79 -5.74
CA LEU A 44 -4.09 7.72 -4.43
C LEU A 44 -5.58 8.09 -4.47
N ALA A 45 -5.98 9.01 -5.36
CA ALA A 45 -7.39 9.33 -5.59
C ALA A 45 -8.18 8.12 -6.13
N HIS A 46 -7.60 7.33 -7.04
CA HIS A 46 -8.20 6.09 -7.54
C HIS A 46 -8.39 5.07 -6.42
N VAL A 47 -7.34 4.81 -5.63
CA VAL A 47 -7.41 3.89 -4.49
C VAL A 47 -8.43 4.36 -3.45
N ALA A 48 -8.46 5.65 -3.14
CA ALA A 48 -9.43 6.24 -2.21
C ALA A 48 -10.87 6.07 -2.70
N ALA A 49 -11.12 6.21 -4.01
CA ALA A 49 -12.45 6.03 -4.58
C ALA A 49 -12.94 4.57 -4.44
N ASP A 50 -12.08 3.59 -4.74
CA ASP A 50 -12.41 2.17 -4.58
C ASP A 50 -12.59 1.79 -3.10
N MET A 51 -11.69 2.23 -2.22
CA MET A 51 -11.83 2.01 -0.77
C MET A 51 -13.13 2.61 -0.24
N ARG A 52 -13.50 3.82 -0.65
CA ARG A 52 -14.74 4.48 -0.19
C ARG A 52 -16.00 3.77 -0.67
N ALA A 53 -15.97 3.17 -1.86
CA ALA A 53 -17.10 2.37 -2.35
C ALA A 53 -17.36 1.16 -1.45
N LEU A 54 -16.30 0.55 -0.91
CA LEU A 54 -16.38 -0.58 0.00
C LEU A 54 -16.55 -0.18 1.46
N LEU A 55 -16.00 0.96 1.88
CA LEU A 55 -15.89 1.39 3.27
C LEU A 55 -16.16 2.89 3.36
N PRO A 56 -17.43 3.33 3.39
CA PRO A 56 -17.76 4.77 3.36
C PRO A 56 -17.08 5.60 4.46
N GLY A 57 -16.87 5.02 5.65
CA GLY A 57 -16.19 5.66 6.78
C GLY A 57 -14.72 6.01 6.53
N ILE A 58 -14.09 5.47 5.48
CA ILE A 58 -12.70 5.81 5.12
C ILE A 58 -12.52 7.29 4.78
N ALA A 59 -13.60 8.00 4.41
CA ALA A 59 -13.58 9.44 4.13
C ALA A 59 -13.28 10.29 5.38
N GLU A 60 -13.43 9.72 6.57
CA GLU A 60 -13.06 10.34 7.85
C GLU A 60 -11.62 9.99 8.27
N CYS A 61 -10.86 9.31 7.42
CA CYS A 61 -9.45 9.01 7.61
C CYS A 61 -8.60 9.65 6.52
N SER A 62 -7.32 9.81 6.81
CA SER A 62 -6.30 10.10 5.82
C SER A 62 -5.81 8.80 5.19
N LEU A 63 -5.52 8.85 3.89
CA LEU A 63 -4.84 7.77 3.18
C LEU A 63 -3.46 8.26 2.75
N ILE A 64 -2.47 7.39 2.92
CA ILE A 64 -1.07 7.72 2.67
C ILE A 64 -0.45 6.62 1.81
N ALA A 65 0.16 6.99 0.70
CA ALA A 65 0.81 6.02 -0.19
C ALA A 65 2.00 6.64 -0.93
N ALA A 66 2.94 5.80 -1.32
CA ALA A 66 4.01 6.15 -2.22
C ALA A 66 3.64 5.80 -3.67
N GLY A 67 4.05 6.64 -4.61
CA GLY A 67 3.93 6.42 -6.05
C GLY A 67 4.89 5.36 -6.59
N ALA A 68 5.00 4.22 -5.90
CA ALA A 68 5.91 3.14 -6.23
C ALA A 68 5.27 1.78 -5.94
N LEU A 69 5.64 0.78 -6.74
CA LEU A 69 5.29 -0.62 -6.50
C LEU A 69 6.49 -1.35 -5.92
N PHE A 70 6.21 -2.28 -5.00
CA PHE A 70 7.20 -3.01 -4.24
C PHE A 70 6.98 -4.51 -4.36
N ASP A 71 8.07 -5.27 -4.20
CA ASP A 71 8.00 -6.71 -4.04
C ASP A 71 7.64 -7.08 -2.58
N GLN A 72 7.02 -8.25 -2.39
CA GLN A 72 6.68 -8.79 -1.08
C GLN A 72 7.88 -8.87 -0.13
N THR A 73 9.08 -9.15 -0.65
CA THR A 73 10.32 -9.23 0.14
C THR A 73 10.74 -7.89 0.73
N GLN A 74 10.34 -6.76 0.14
CA GLN A 74 10.59 -5.43 0.67
C GLN A 74 9.48 -5.01 1.64
N ILE A 75 8.23 -5.33 1.33
CA ILE A 75 7.07 -5.01 2.18
C ILE A 75 7.13 -5.74 3.52
N LEU A 76 7.49 -7.01 3.52
CA LEU A 76 7.48 -7.89 4.70
C LEU A 76 8.79 -7.91 5.49
N ARG A 77 9.73 -6.98 5.22
CA ARG A 77 10.95 -6.89 6.05
C ARG A 77 10.56 -6.62 7.51
N PRO A 78 11.29 -7.21 8.49
CA PRO A 78 11.05 -6.96 9.90
C PRO A 78 10.96 -5.47 10.23
N GLY A 79 9.97 -5.10 11.06
CA GLY A 79 9.68 -3.71 11.39
C GLY A 79 8.92 -2.93 10.31
N TYR A 80 8.60 -3.55 9.17
CA TYR A 80 7.79 -2.97 8.09
C TYR A 80 8.28 -1.59 7.63
N PRO A 81 9.56 -1.45 7.20
CA PRO A 81 10.21 -0.16 6.98
C PRO A 81 9.51 0.73 5.96
N VAL A 82 8.86 0.14 4.95
CA VAL A 82 8.06 0.88 3.96
C VAL A 82 6.84 1.53 4.64
N PHE A 83 6.09 0.77 5.43
CA PHE A 83 4.93 1.30 6.16
C PHE A 83 5.34 2.31 7.24
N ALA A 84 6.42 2.05 7.98
CA ALA A 84 6.94 2.99 8.96
C ALA A 84 7.32 4.34 8.32
N ALA A 85 7.88 4.33 7.11
CA ALA A 85 8.18 5.54 6.36
C ALA A 85 6.92 6.29 5.91
N LEU A 86 5.85 5.58 5.51
CA LEU A 86 4.56 6.19 5.21
C LEU A 86 3.92 6.81 6.47
N GLU A 87 3.90 6.08 7.59
CA GLU A 87 3.38 6.55 8.89
C GLU A 87 4.10 7.81 9.38
N ALA A 88 5.43 7.88 9.19
CA ALA A 88 6.22 9.05 9.56
C ALA A 88 5.78 10.32 8.81
N THR A 89 5.16 10.22 7.64
CA THR A 89 4.64 11.40 6.93
C THR A 89 3.41 12.00 7.59
N ALA A 90 2.64 11.21 8.35
CA ALA A 90 1.53 11.70 9.17
C ALA A 90 2.01 12.41 10.45
N ALA A 91 3.23 12.11 10.90
CA ALA A 91 3.83 12.70 12.10
C ALA A 91 4.41 14.11 11.87
N VAL A 92 4.44 14.59 10.61
CA VAL A 92 4.76 15.99 10.30
C VAL A 92 3.70 16.86 11.00
N PRO A 93 4.09 17.83 11.86
CA PRO A 93 3.21 18.28 12.93
C PRO A 93 1.88 18.80 12.38
N ALA A 94 0.80 18.08 12.66
CA ALA A 94 -0.47 18.72 12.92
C ALA A 94 -0.17 19.72 14.02
N SER A 95 0.00 21.00 13.65
CA SER A 95 0.39 22.08 14.54
C SER A 95 -0.35 21.91 15.86
N VAL A 96 0.40 21.70 16.95
CA VAL A 96 -0.10 21.36 18.28
C VAL A 96 -1.38 22.14 18.58
N GLY A 97 -2.49 21.43 18.79
CA GLY A 97 -3.80 22.02 19.08
C GLY A 97 -4.77 22.15 17.89
N ARG A 98 -4.45 21.67 16.69
CA ARG A 98 -5.44 21.55 15.60
C ARG A 98 -6.18 20.21 15.62
N PRO A 99 -7.50 20.19 15.35
CA PRO A 99 -8.24 18.94 15.19
C PRO A 99 -7.71 18.15 13.99
N PHE A 100 -7.78 16.82 14.08
CA PHE A 100 -7.48 15.93 12.97
C PHE A 100 -8.32 16.30 11.75
N LYS A 101 -7.69 16.33 10.56
CA LYS A 101 -8.35 16.60 9.29
C LYS A 101 -8.01 15.49 8.30
N PRO A 102 -9.01 14.74 7.81
CA PRO A 102 -8.81 13.74 6.76
C PRO A 102 -8.21 14.34 5.49
N GLY A 103 -7.38 13.58 4.79
CA GLY A 103 -6.80 13.99 3.52
C GLY A 103 -6.05 12.86 2.81
N LEU A 104 -5.72 13.08 1.53
CA LEU A 104 -4.86 12.18 0.77
C LEU A 104 -3.44 12.72 0.81
N VAL A 105 -2.48 11.87 1.18
CA VAL A 105 -1.05 12.19 1.23
C VAL A 105 -0.30 11.24 0.29
N SER A 106 0.01 11.72 -0.90
CA SER A 106 0.77 10.97 -1.90
C SER A 106 2.24 11.40 -1.92
N ILE A 107 3.15 10.43 -1.96
CA ILE A 107 4.60 10.67 -2.04
C ILE A 107 5.05 10.29 -3.45
N GLY A 108 5.43 11.27 -4.27
CA GLY A 108 5.93 11.04 -5.62
C GLY A 108 7.46 11.13 -5.70
N ALA A 109 8.03 10.47 -6.70
CA ALA A 109 9.45 10.56 -7.04
C ALA A 109 9.77 11.86 -7.78
N ALA A 110 10.99 12.38 -7.60
CA ALA A 110 11.57 13.41 -8.45
C ALA A 110 12.77 12.81 -9.17
N ASP A 111 12.83 12.95 -10.50
CA ASP A 111 13.92 12.43 -11.34
C ASP A 111 14.26 10.95 -11.09
N GLY A 112 13.24 10.13 -10.85
CA GLY A 112 13.39 8.70 -10.58
C GLY A 112 13.86 8.34 -9.16
N VAL A 113 13.88 9.31 -8.25
CA VAL A 113 14.32 9.14 -6.86
C VAL A 113 13.17 9.43 -5.90
N MET A 114 12.88 8.48 -5.00
CA MET A 114 11.91 8.66 -3.94
C MET A 114 12.48 9.53 -2.80
N PRO A 115 11.66 10.35 -2.12
CA PRO A 115 12.13 11.24 -1.06
C PRO A 115 12.76 10.54 0.16
N ALA A 116 12.48 9.25 0.35
CA ALA A 116 13.07 8.41 1.39
C ALA A 116 13.59 7.11 0.77
N GLU A 117 14.78 6.68 1.19
CA GLU A 117 15.41 5.44 0.70
C GLU A 117 14.53 4.21 0.94
N THR A 118 13.86 4.14 2.09
CA THR A 118 12.92 3.07 2.42
C THR A 118 11.70 3.01 1.49
N LEU A 119 11.37 4.11 0.81
CA LEU A 119 10.31 4.18 -0.19
C LEU A 119 10.82 3.93 -1.62
N GLN A 120 12.12 3.75 -1.81
CA GLN A 120 12.71 3.38 -3.10
C GLN A 120 12.56 1.86 -3.30
N PRO A 121 11.96 1.38 -4.41
CA PRO A 121 11.96 -0.04 -4.72
C PRO A 121 13.38 -0.58 -4.94
N GLY A 122 13.72 -1.69 -4.29
CA GLY A 122 15.04 -2.33 -4.36
C GLY A 122 15.41 -2.76 -5.78
N ALA A 123 16.51 -2.24 -6.30
CA ALA A 123 16.99 -2.52 -7.65
C ALA A 123 17.61 -3.92 -7.79
N GLU A 124 18.02 -4.51 -6.68
CA GLU A 124 18.58 -5.85 -6.54
C GLU A 124 17.52 -6.94 -6.38
N ILE A 125 16.30 -6.56 -6.00
CA ILE A 125 15.21 -7.50 -5.77
C ILE A 125 14.66 -7.95 -7.13
N PRO A 126 14.66 -9.27 -7.42
CA PRO A 126 14.01 -9.80 -8.62
C PRO A 126 12.52 -9.47 -8.60
N LEU A 127 11.98 -9.02 -9.73
CA LEU A 127 10.56 -8.69 -9.78
C LEU A 127 9.71 -9.95 -9.89
N GLY A 128 8.82 -10.14 -8.92
CA GLY A 128 7.81 -11.19 -8.95
C GLY A 128 6.57 -10.82 -9.76
N LEU A 129 5.70 -11.83 -9.95
CA LEU A 129 4.36 -11.65 -10.53
C LEU A 129 3.54 -10.61 -9.75
N LEU A 130 3.69 -10.60 -8.42
CA LEU A 130 2.91 -9.76 -7.55
C LEU A 130 3.66 -8.47 -7.19
N GLN A 131 3.07 -7.34 -7.57
CA GLN A 131 3.57 -6.01 -7.28
C GLN A 131 2.63 -5.33 -6.28
N LEU A 132 3.18 -4.74 -5.23
CA LEU A 132 2.42 -4.26 -4.08
C LEU A 132 2.50 -2.74 -3.97
N LEU A 133 1.34 -2.10 -3.84
CA LEU A 133 1.22 -0.68 -3.53
C LEU A 133 0.79 -0.53 -2.06
N PRO A 134 1.70 -0.19 -1.14
CA PRO A 134 1.38 -0.02 0.27
C PRO A 134 0.56 1.25 0.51
N VAL A 135 -0.45 1.13 1.37
CA VAL A 135 -1.33 2.22 1.77
C VAL A 135 -1.50 2.20 3.29
N VAL A 136 -1.34 3.36 3.92
CA VAL A 136 -1.59 3.56 5.35
C VAL A 136 -2.88 4.36 5.52
N VAL A 137 -3.74 3.88 6.39
CA VAL A 137 -4.94 4.56 6.87
C VAL A 137 -4.60 5.22 8.20
N HIS A 138 -4.83 6.52 8.34
CA HIS A 138 -4.56 7.29 9.55
C HIS A 138 -5.80 8.07 9.98
N GLY A 139 -6.20 8.01 11.24
CA GLY A 139 -7.41 8.69 11.71
C GLY A 139 -7.68 8.47 13.19
N PRO A 140 -8.87 8.84 13.69
CA PRO A 140 -9.27 8.56 15.07
C PRO A 140 -9.15 7.06 15.37
N ALA A 141 -8.43 6.69 16.43
CA ALA A 141 -8.07 5.29 16.70
C ALA A 141 -9.28 4.32 16.70
N PRO A 142 -10.42 4.64 17.36
CA PRO A 142 -11.57 3.73 17.35
C PRO A 142 -12.15 3.48 15.96
N LEU A 143 -12.12 4.50 15.08
CA LEU A 143 -12.60 4.38 13.71
C LEU A 143 -11.61 3.55 12.86
N VAL A 144 -10.32 3.77 13.04
CA VAL A 144 -9.28 3.00 12.35
C VAL A 144 -9.36 1.51 12.72
N ASP A 145 -9.59 1.19 13.99
CA ASP A 145 -9.77 -0.19 14.44
C ASP A 145 -11.02 -0.84 13.82
N GLU A 146 -12.15 -0.13 13.79
CA GLU A 146 -13.39 -0.59 13.15
C GLU A 146 -13.19 -0.84 11.66
N LEU A 147 -12.57 0.11 10.96
CA LEU A 147 -12.27 0.00 9.54
C LEU A 147 -11.31 -1.15 9.26
N GLY A 148 -10.29 -1.36 10.10
CA GLY A 148 -9.35 -2.47 9.98
C GLY A 148 -10.06 -3.83 10.03
N GLN A 149 -10.96 -4.04 10.99
CA GLN A 149 -11.77 -5.26 11.04
C GLN A 149 -12.66 -5.43 9.80
N ALA A 150 -13.26 -4.33 9.33
CA ALA A 150 -14.07 -4.35 8.12
C ALA A 150 -13.24 -4.65 6.86
N MET A 151 -11.98 -4.19 6.79
CA MET A 151 -11.05 -4.49 5.70
C MET A 151 -10.72 -5.98 5.64
N GLU A 152 -10.35 -6.60 6.77
CA GLU A 152 -10.07 -8.05 6.84
C GLU A 152 -11.23 -8.89 6.31
N TYR A 153 -12.48 -8.50 6.59
CA TYR A 153 -13.65 -9.22 6.09
C TYR A 153 -13.98 -8.89 4.63
N ARG A 154 -14.06 -7.61 4.26
CA ARG A 154 -14.55 -7.19 2.94
C ARG A 154 -13.54 -7.42 1.84
N PHE A 155 -12.24 -7.27 2.10
CA PHE A 155 -11.23 -7.39 1.05
C PHE A 155 -11.11 -8.80 0.50
N LEU A 156 -11.42 -9.84 1.29
CA LEU A 156 -11.42 -11.24 0.85
C LEU A 156 -12.34 -11.50 -0.36
N GLU A 157 -13.56 -10.94 -0.34
CA GLU A 157 -14.56 -11.20 -1.38
C GLU A 157 -14.75 -10.02 -2.35
N GLN A 158 -14.62 -8.79 -1.84
CA GLN A 158 -15.02 -7.57 -2.55
C GLN A 158 -13.84 -6.64 -2.86
N GLY A 159 -12.62 -7.03 -2.49
CA GLY A 159 -11.43 -6.18 -2.62
C GLY A 159 -11.00 -5.88 -4.06
N GLN A 160 -11.60 -6.47 -5.09
CA GLN A 160 -11.24 -6.23 -6.49
C GLN A 160 -11.34 -4.73 -6.83
N LEU A 161 -10.26 -4.14 -7.36
CA LEU A 161 -10.29 -2.76 -7.83
C LEU A 161 -11.24 -2.61 -9.01
N SER A 162 -11.85 -1.43 -9.13
CA SER A 162 -12.66 -1.12 -10.31
C SER A 162 -11.83 -1.20 -11.60
N PRO A 163 -12.47 -1.55 -12.75
CA PRO A 163 -11.77 -1.59 -14.03
C PRO A 163 -11.10 -0.25 -14.39
N HIS A 164 -11.70 0.86 -13.96
CA HIS A 164 -11.17 2.20 -14.20
C HIS A 164 -9.84 2.42 -13.47
N SER A 165 -9.80 2.15 -12.16
CA SER A 165 -8.57 2.27 -11.37
C SER A 165 -7.50 1.28 -11.84
N ALA A 166 -7.86 0.03 -12.11
CA ALA A 166 -6.92 -0.98 -12.60
C ALA A 166 -6.27 -0.55 -13.94
N ALA A 167 -7.05 -0.04 -14.90
CA ALA A 167 -6.53 0.43 -16.18
C ALA A 167 -5.64 1.67 -16.05
N TRP A 168 -5.99 2.58 -15.13
CA TRP A 168 -5.17 3.75 -14.84
C TRP A 168 -3.83 3.34 -14.22
N LEU A 169 -3.83 2.48 -13.18
CA LEU A 169 -2.62 1.98 -12.53
C LEU A 169 -1.72 1.24 -13.53
N GLN A 170 -2.32 0.42 -14.41
CA GLN A 170 -1.58 -0.27 -15.47
C GLN A 170 -0.77 0.71 -16.33
N THR A 171 -1.41 1.79 -16.77
CA THR A 171 -0.79 2.80 -17.63
C THR A 171 0.27 3.58 -16.88
N ALA A 172 -0.06 4.05 -15.67
CA ALA A 172 0.84 4.87 -14.85
C ALA A 172 2.11 4.11 -14.46
N PHE A 173 1.97 2.89 -13.97
CA PHE A 173 3.11 2.05 -13.55
C PHE A 173 3.79 1.30 -14.71
N ARG A 174 3.25 1.36 -15.92
CA ARG A 174 3.76 0.66 -17.12
C ARG A 174 3.84 -0.86 -16.96
N VAL A 175 2.97 -1.42 -16.14
CA VAL A 175 2.82 -2.87 -15.94
C VAL A 175 1.73 -3.43 -16.84
N ARG A 176 1.58 -4.75 -16.88
CA ARG A 176 0.36 -5.42 -17.38
C ARG A 176 -0.39 -5.91 -16.15
N VAL A 177 -1.65 -5.52 -15.98
CA VAL A 177 -2.46 -5.92 -14.83
C VAL A 177 -3.34 -7.09 -15.26
N ASN A 178 -3.11 -8.26 -14.65
CA ASN A 178 -4.00 -9.42 -14.78
C ASN A 178 -5.13 -9.30 -13.76
N HIS A 179 -4.75 -9.03 -12.50
CA HIS A 179 -5.66 -8.81 -11.38
C HIS A 179 -5.12 -7.69 -10.50
N ALA A 180 -6.02 -6.90 -9.90
CA ALA A 180 -5.65 -5.86 -8.94
C ALA A 180 -6.69 -5.78 -7.84
N ARG A 181 -6.28 -5.91 -6.58
CA ARG A 181 -7.20 -5.93 -5.45
C ARG A 181 -6.63 -5.27 -4.21
N LEU A 182 -7.51 -4.69 -3.41
CA LEU A 182 -7.25 -4.36 -2.01
C LEU A 182 -7.02 -5.65 -1.22
N MET A 183 -6.04 -5.61 -0.33
CA MET A 183 -5.57 -6.75 0.46
C MET A 183 -5.06 -6.25 1.82
N THR A 184 -5.25 -7.03 2.88
CA THR A 184 -4.67 -6.68 4.18
C THR A 184 -3.23 -7.19 4.30
N LEU A 185 -2.49 -6.67 5.26
CA LEU A 185 -1.16 -7.20 5.57
C LEU A 185 -1.25 -8.65 6.08
N THR A 186 -2.32 -8.97 6.82
CA THR A 186 -2.65 -10.31 7.29
C THR A 186 -2.82 -11.29 6.11
N ASP A 187 -3.57 -10.90 5.08
CA ASP A 187 -3.78 -11.72 3.88
C ASP A 187 -2.47 -11.97 3.13
N LEU A 188 -1.64 -10.93 2.97
CA LEU A 188 -0.33 -11.04 2.31
C LEU A 188 0.59 -12.01 3.08
N SER A 189 0.64 -11.88 4.40
CA SER A 189 1.40 -12.77 5.29
C SER A 189 0.91 -14.21 5.21
N ALA A 190 -0.40 -14.43 5.24
CA ALA A 190 -0.99 -15.76 5.10
C ALA A 190 -0.67 -16.39 3.74
N MET A 191 -0.74 -15.62 2.66
CA MET A 191 -0.38 -16.08 1.32
C MET A 191 1.10 -16.47 1.24
N LEU A 192 2.02 -15.65 1.76
CA LEU A 192 3.46 -15.99 1.78
C LEU A 192 3.71 -17.26 2.60
N ARG A 193 3.08 -17.39 3.77
CA ARG A 193 3.23 -18.58 4.61
C ARG A 193 2.81 -19.85 3.87
N LEU A 194 1.69 -19.83 3.16
CA LEU A 194 1.23 -20.97 2.35
C LEU A 194 2.20 -21.28 1.20
N GLN A 195 2.78 -20.25 0.55
CA GLN A 195 3.80 -20.44 -0.47
C GLN A 195 5.07 -21.11 0.11
N LEU A 196 5.56 -20.63 1.24
CA LEU A 196 6.73 -21.22 1.91
C LEU A 196 6.46 -22.68 2.30
N GLU A 197 5.28 -22.98 2.85
CA GLU A 197 4.88 -24.35 3.15
C GLU A 197 4.85 -25.23 1.91
N HIS A 198 4.24 -24.76 0.82
CA HIS A 198 4.16 -25.50 -0.44
C HIS A 198 5.53 -25.87 -1.02
N PHE A 199 6.53 -24.99 -0.87
CA PHE A 199 7.88 -25.22 -1.35
C PHE A 199 8.83 -25.82 -0.30
N GLY A 200 8.33 -26.20 0.88
CA GLY A 200 9.13 -26.83 1.95
C GLY A 200 10.04 -25.87 2.73
N PHE A 201 9.78 -24.57 2.63
CA PHE A 201 10.54 -23.50 3.28
C PHE A 201 9.83 -22.87 4.48
N LEU A 202 8.77 -23.51 5.01
CA LEU A 202 8.05 -23.01 6.20
C LEU A 202 8.95 -22.64 7.40
N PRO A 203 10.06 -23.35 7.69
CA PRO A 203 10.98 -22.94 8.77
C PRO A 203 11.56 -21.53 8.62
N LEU A 204 11.61 -20.97 7.41
CA LEU A 204 12.09 -19.60 7.19
C LEU A 204 11.10 -18.53 7.66
N TRP A 205 9.85 -18.90 7.97
CA TRP A 205 8.85 -17.97 8.50
C TRP A 205 9.28 -17.30 9.81
N GLU A 206 10.04 -18.02 10.64
CA GLU A 206 10.57 -17.52 11.92
C GLU A 206 11.51 -16.32 11.78
N LEU A 207 11.97 -16.00 10.56
CA LEU A 207 12.81 -14.82 10.28
C LEU A 207 11.99 -13.55 10.03
N LEU A 208 10.67 -13.68 9.84
CA LEU A 208 9.74 -12.58 9.53
C LEU A 208 8.88 -12.16 10.74
N ASP A 209 8.64 -13.08 11.68
CA ASP A 209 8.02 -12.81 12.99
C ASP A 209 9.00 -12.13 13.97
#